data_AF-A0A965AJC7-F1
#
_entry.id   AF-A0A965AJC7-F1
#
_cell.length_a   1.000
_cell.length_b   1.000
_cell.length_c   1.000
_cell.angle_alpha   90.00
_cell.angle_beta   90.00
_cell.angle_gamma   90.00
#
_symmetry.space_group_name_H-M   'P 1'
#
loop_
_entity.id
_entity.type
_entity.pdbx_description
1 polymer ?
#
loop_
_entity_poly.entity_id
_entity_poly.type
_entity_poly.pdbx_seq_one_letter_code
_entity_poly.pdbx_strand_id
1 'polypeptide(L)' 'MASATPSAASLPRTLADLRRSGWQSRSVKDEVRENLLRMLATGEELFPGIVGYDDTVIPEISIALLAGHDMLFLGEKG' A
#
# COMPACT_ATOMS: atom_id res chain seq x y z
N MET A 1 15.79 10.35 3.26
CA MET A 1 16.07 11.24 2.10
C MET A 1 14.75 11.41 1.37
N ALA A 2 14.17 12.61 1.38
CA ALA A 2 12.89 12.88 0.73
C ALA A 2 13.07 12.87 -0.78
N SER A 3 12.63 11.81 -1.45
CA SER A 3 12.56 11.78 -2.91
C SER A 3 11.51 12.79 -3.37
N ALA A 4 11.92 13.77 -4.16
CA ALA A 4 11.03 14.77 -4.72
C ALA A 4 9.92 14.09 -5.54
N THR A 5 8.66 14.37 -5.22
CA THR A 5 7.52 13.88 -5.99
C THR A 5 7.60 14.45 -7.41
N PRO A 6 7.68 13.61 -8.45
CA PRO A 6 7.75 14.10 -9.83
C PRO A 6 6.48 14.90 -10.18
N SER A 7 6.66 16.09 -10.74
CA SER A 7 5.54 16.89 -11.28
C SER A 7 4.90 16.14 -12.45
N ALA A 8 3.58 16.29 -12.63
CA ALA A 8 2.83 15.63 -13.71
C ALA A 8 3.40 15.89 -15.13
N ALA A 9 4.13 17.00 -15.32
CA ALA A 9 4.82 17.30 -16.57
C ALA A 9 6.03 16.38 -16.85
N SER A 10 6.61 15.77 -15.82
CA SER A 10 7.81 14.92 -15.89
C SER A 10 7.52 13.41 -15.92
N LEU A 11 6.25 13.01 -15.85
CA LEU A 11 5.87 11.60 -15.84
C LEU A 11 5.93 10.97 -17.25
N PRO A 12 6.35 9.69 -17.36
CA PRO A 12 6.29 8.93 -18.60
C PRO A 12 4.91 9.00 -19.25
N ARG A 13 4.84 9.28 -20.55
CA ARG A 13 3.57 9.36 -21.29
C ARG A 13 3.26 8.09 -22.08
N THR A 14 4.25 7.25 -22.28
CA THR A 14 4.13 5.98 -23.00
C THR A 14 4.68 4.83 -22.17
N LEU A 15 4.24 3.60 -22.49
CA LEU A 15 4.79 2.38 -21.90
C LEU A 15 6.30 2.24 -22.16
N ALA A 16 6.78 2.69 -23.32
CA ALA A 16 8.20 2.68 -23.64
C ALA A 16 8.99 3.63 -22.72
N ASP A 17 8.47 4.83 -22.45
CA ASP A 17 9.08 5.77 -21.51
C ASP A 17 9.10 5.22 -20.09
N LEU A 18 8.01 4.57 -19.65
CA LEU A 18 7.91 3.97 -18.32
C LEU A 18 8.93 2.83 -18.14
N ARG A 19 9.06 1.97 -19.14
CA ARG A 19 10.07 0.89 -19.11
C ARG A 19 11.49 1.45 -19.10
N ARG A 20 11.76 2.52 -19.86
CA ARG A 20 13.08 3.20 -19.89
C ARG A 20 13.40 3.92 -18.59
N SER A 21 12.41 4.31 -17.79
CA SER A 21 12.65 4.93 -16.47
C SER A 21 13.12 3.92 -15.41
N GLY A 22 13.31 2.65 -15.77
CA GLY A 22 13.70 1.59 -14.83
C GLY A 22 12.52 1.06 -13.99
N TRP A 23 11.28 1.40 -14.35
CA TRP A 23 10.11 0.85 -13.67
C TRP A 23 10.07 -0.68 -13.83
N GLN A 24 9.80 -1.37 -12.74
CA GLN A 24 9.64 -2.81 -12.71
C GLN A 24 8.21 -3.16 -12.32
N SER A 25 7.63 -4.14 -13.03
CA SER A 25 6.33 -4.68 -12.67
C SER A 25 6.44 -5.45 -11.38
N ARG A 26 5.54 -5.17 -10.44
CA ARG A 26 5.36 -5.93 -9.21
C ARG A 26 3.88 -6.27 -9.01
N SER A 27 3.60 -7.30 -8.23
CA SER A 27 2.20 -7.60 -7.90
C SER A 27 1.67 -6.55 -6.92
N VAL A 28 0.36 -6.30 -6.96
CA VAL A 28 -0.30 -5.41 -5.98
C VAL A 28 -0.12 -5.95 -4.55
N LYS A 29 -0.13 -7.27 -4.38
CA LYS A 29 0.09 -7.91 -3.06
C LYS A 29 1.46 -7.58 -2.50
N ASP A 30 2.50 -7.69 -3.32
CA ASP A 30 3.88 -7.38 -2.88
C ASP A 30 4.02 -5.90 -2.56
N GLU A 31 3.47 -5.02 -3.42
CA GLU A 31 3.47 -3.57 -3.20
C GLU A 31 2.82 -3.18 -1.88
N VAL A 32 1.62 -3.70 -1.60
CA VAL A 32 0.89 -3.40 -0.36
C VAL A 32 1.64 -3.92 0.86
N ARG A 33 2.20 -5.13 0.79
CA ARG A 33 3.00 -5.70 1.89
C ARG A 33 4.25 -4.87 2.18
N GLU A 34 5.01 -4.49 1.15
CA GLU A 34 6.21 -3.67 1.30
C GLU A 34 5.87 -2.28 1.88
N ASN A 35 4.78 -1.67 1.43
CA ASN A 35 4.30 -0.41 1.96
C ASN A 35 3.94 -0.54 3.46
N LEU A 36 3.21 -1.60 3.84
CA LEU A 36 2.85 -1.88 5.23
C LEU A 36 4.10 -2.07 6.10
N LEU A 37 5.07 -2.87 5.65
CA LEU A 37 6.33 -3.08 6.36
C LEU A 37 7.10 -1.78 6.57
N ARG A 38 7.17 -0.92 5.55
CA ARG A 38 7.78 0.41 5.66
C ARG A 38 7.06 1.24 6.74
N MET A 39 5.74 1.33 6.68
CA MET A 39 4.94 2.12 7.63
C MET A 39 5.09 1.62 9.07
N LEU A 40 5.10 0.30 9.27
CA LEU A 40 5.38 -0.32 10.56
C LEU A 40 6.80 0.04 11.07
N ALA A 41 7.80 0.02 10.18
CA ALA A 41 9.18 0.35 10.54
C ALA A 41 9.37 1.84 10.87
N THR A 42 8.61 2.73 10.24
CA THR A 42 8.66 4.18 10.47
C THR A 42 7.69 4.66 11.56
N GLY A 43 6.81 3.78 12.05
CA GLY A 43 5.77 4.14 13.02
C GLY A 43 4.68 5.05 12.44
N GLU A 44 4.47 5.00 11.12
CA GLU A 44 3.40 5.73 10.44
C GLU A 44 2.03 5.15 10.80
N GLU A 45 1.00 6.00 10.84
CA GLU A 45 -0.38 5.57 11.03
C GLU A 45 -0.84 4.70 9.85
N LEU A 46 -1.21 3.44 10.14
CA LEU A 46 -1.49 2.44 9.11
C LEU A 46 -2.82 2.69 8.38
N PHE A 47 -3.86 3.06 9.12
CA PHE A 47 -5.24 3.15 8.63
C PHE A 47 -5.87 4.48 9.05
N PRO A 48 -5.37 5.62 8.52
CA PRO A 48 -5.86 6.93 8.91
C PRO A 48 -7.35 7.07 8.61
N GLY A 49 -8.11 7.56 9.59
CA GLY A 49 -9.56 7.77 9.48
C GLY A 49 -10.43 6.55 9.80
N ILE A 50 -9.85 5.40 10.13
CA ILE A 50 -10.59 4.25 10.69
C ILE A 50 -10.62 4.40 12.22
N VAL A 51 -11.82 4.34 12.81
CA VAL A 51 -12.03 4.55 14.26
C VAL A 51 -12.72 3.34 14.87
N GLY A 52 -12.24 2.88 16.02
CA GLY A 52 -12.92 1.87 16.84
C GLY A 52 -12.60 0.41 16.49
N TYR A 53 -11.63 0.18 15.59
CA TYR A 53 -11.21 -1.15 15.14
C TYR A 53 -9.78 -1.51 15.55
N ASP A 54 -9.15 -0.67 16.37
CA ASP A 54 -7.75 -0.77 16.81
C ASP A 54 -7.42 -2.13 17.43
N ASP A 55 -8.35 -2.67 18.24
CA ASP A 55 -8.19 -3.94 18.94
C ASP A 55 -8.94 -5.11 18.28
N THR A 56 -9.51 -4.93 17.09
CA THR A 56 -10.31 -5.97 16.42
C THR A 56 -9.88 -6.21 14.97
N VAL A 57 -10.37 -5.41 14.02
CA VAL A 57 -10.22 -5.68 12.59
C VAL A 57 -8.86 -5.24 12.06
N ILE A 58 -8.32 -4.12 12.56
CA ILE A 58 -7.03 -3.57 12.08
C ILE A 58 -5.85 -4.56 12.29
N PRO A 59 -5.71 -5.20 13.47
CA PRO A 59 -4.68 -6.21 13.68
C PRO A 59 -4.78 -7.38 12.70
N GLU A 60 -5.99 -7.88 12.45
CA GLU A 60 -6.23 -9.03 11.56
C GLU A 60 -5.91 -8.69 10.09
N ILE A 61 -6.28 -7.50 9.62
CA ILE A 61 -5.88 -7.03 8.28
C ILE A 61 -4.36 -6.97 8.17
N SER A 62 -3.68 -6.42 9.17
CA SER A 62 -2.22 -6.28 9.16
C SER A 62 -1.54 -7.64 9.07
N ILE A 63 -1.99 -8.62 9.86
CA ILE A 63 -1.48 -10.00 9.83
C ILE A 63 -1.74 -10.64 8.46
N ALA A 64 -2.95 -10.50 7.92
CA ALA A 64 -3.31 -11.07 6.63
C ALA A 64 -2.48 -10.49 5.47
N LEU A 65 -2.21 -9.18 5.47
CA LEU A 65 -1.35 -8.53 4.48
C LEU A 65 0.10 -8.99 4.60
N LEU A 66 0.63 -9.11 5.82
CA LEU A 66 1.97 -9.66 6.07
C LEU A 66 2.06 -11.11 5.55
N ALA A 67 1.07 -11.94 5.85
CA ALA A 67 0.99 -13.33 5.38
C ALA A 67 0.71 -13.47 3.88
N GLY A 68 0.18 -12.44 3.21
CA GLY A 68 -0.21 -12.48 1.80
C GLY A 68 -1.52 -13.20 1.52
N HIS A 69 -2.41 -13.27 2.51
CA HIS A 69 -3.71 -13.90 2.39
C HIS A 69 -4.63 -13.13 1.44
N ASP A 70 -5.54 -13.85 0.81
CA ASP A 70 -6.71 -13.26 0.17
C ASP A 70 -7.76 -12.94 1.24
N MET A 71 -8.29 -11.71 1.23
CA MET A 71 -9.26 -11.24 2.22
C MET A 71 -10.61 -10.95 1.55
N LEU A 72 -11.69 -11.26 2.26
CA LEU A 72 -13.04 -10.89 1.88
C LEU A 72 -13.63 -9.99 2.96
N PHE A 73 -13.96 -8.76 2.60
CA PHE A 73 -14.66 -7.84 3.50
C PHE A 73 -16.16 -8.01 3.35
N LEU A 74 -16.83 -8.28 4.47
CA LEU A 74 -18.29 -8.35 4.56
C LEU A 74 -18.76 -7.17 5.41
N GLY A 75 -19.55 -6.29 4.80
CA GLY A 75 -20.22 -5.21 5.51
C GLY A 75 -21.61 -5.66 5.93
N GLU A 76 -21.98 -5.38 7.16
CA GLU A 76 -23.38 -5.45 7.57
C GLU A 76 -24.10 -4.30 6.85
N LYS A 77 -25.10 -4.62 6.02
CA LYS A 77 -25.99 -3.58 5.51
C LYS A 77 -26.67 -2.95 6.74
N GLY A 78 -26.64 -1.63 6.82
CA GLY A 78 -27.18 -0.86 7.95
C GLY A 78 -28.64 -1.15 8.26
#